data_AF-A0A8P4KFJ7-F1
#
_entry.id   AF-A0A8P4KFJ7-F1
#
_cell.length_a   1.000
_cell.length_b   1.000
_cell.length_c   1.000
_cell.angle_alpha   90.00
_cell.angle_beta   90.00
_cell.angle_gamma   90.00
#
_symmetry.space_group_name_H-M   'P 1'
#
loop_
_entity.id
_entity.type
_entity.pdbx_description
1 polymer ?
#
loop_
_entity_poly.entity_id
_entity_poly.type
_entity_poly.pdbx_seq_one_letter_code
_entity_poly.pdbx_strand_id
1 'polypeptide(L)'
;MNVPLYLLTVAHLICAAAGAQYVSLERQLLEEEISSGRRTCRLYCRVGIGFHLQIHPDGRVNGSHEPNQLSVLELFAVSQGVIGIKGVYSNRFLAMNKRGRLHATEWFTDDCKFRERFQENSYNTYASVIHRNHRTGREWFVALNKRGKAKMGSSPRVKSQHVSTHFLPRVSLHDKSERGFTITDKSKERRKAPPPLPPKPPLAKANVHAGTAPRRTQVKYWPKYRFG
;
A
#
# COMPACT_ATOMS: atom_id res chain seq x y z
N MET A 1 28.58 54.00 -17.10
CA MET A 1 29.32 52.92 -16.40
C MET A 1 28.37 52.25 -15.41
N ASN A 2 27.86 51.05 -15.71
CA ASN A 2 26.85 50.32 -14.90
C ASN A 2 27.37 48.94 -14.42
N VAL A 3 28.68 48.81 -14.29
CA VAL A 3 29.40 47.60 -13.89
C VAL A 3 28.93 47.03 -12.52
N PRO A 4 28.65 47.83 -11.47
CA PRO A 4 28.31 47.26 -10.16
C PRO A 4 26.90 46.63 -10.14
N LEU A 5 25.94 47.16 -10.90
CA LEU A 5 24.59 46.62 -10.95
C LEU A 5 24.57 45.26 -11.68
N TYR A 6 25.39 45.12 -12.73
CA TYR A 6 25.49 43.88 -13.51
C TYR A 6 26.08 42.74 -12.66
N LEU A 7 27.14 43.02 -11.89
CA LEU A 7 27.76 42.04 -11.00
C LEU A 7 26.81 41.55 -9.90
N LEU A 8 26.00 42.44 -9.32
CA LEU A 8 24.97 42.09 -8.33
C LEU A 8 23.88 41.19 -8.93
N THR A 9 23.41 41.50 -10.14
CA THR A 9 22.40 40.66 -10.81
C THR A 9 22.94 39.27 -11.17
N VAL A 10 24.19 39.19 -11.63
CA VAL A 10 24.85 37.92 -11.95
C VAL A 10 25.09 37.09 -10.68
N ALA A 11 25.52 37.71 -9.57
CA ALA A 11 25.69 37.01 -8.30
C ALA A 11 24.37 36.44 -7.76
N HIS A 12 23.27 37.19 -7.84
CA HIS A 12 21.94 36.69 -7.47
C HIS A 12 21.46 35.54 -8.36
N LEU A 13 21.70 35.63 -9.68
CA LEU A 13 21.32 34.59 -10.61
C LEU A 13 22.12 33.29 -10.38
N ILE A 14 23.43 33.42 -10.10
CA ILE A 14 24.32 32.30 -9.78
C ILE A 14 23.91 31.67 -8.44
N CYS A 15 23.63 32.46 -7.40
CA CYS A 15 23.16 31.95 -6.11
C CYS A 15 21.80 31.25 -6.23
N ALA A 16 20.87 31.80 -7.01
CA ALA A 16 19.56 31.18 -7.24
C ALA A 16 19.68 29.87 -8.05
N ALA A 17 20.53 29.84 -9.08
CA ALA A 17 20.80 28.65 -9.88
C ALA A 17 21.50 27.56 -9.06
N ALA A 18 22.48 27.92 -8.24
CA ALA A 18 23.15 27.00 -7.33
C ALA A 18 22.20 26.45 -6.25
N GLY A 19 21.33 27.30 -5.69
CA GLY A 19 20.28 26.88 -4.76
C GLY A 19 19.26 25.92 -5.38
N ALA A 20 18.85 26.17 -6.63
CA ALA A 20 17.94 25.28 -7.36
C ALA A 20 18.59 23.93 -7.72
N GLN A 21 19.85 23.94 -8.16
CA GLN A 21 20.60 22.72 -8.48
C GLN A 21 20.89 21.88 -7.24
N TYR A 22 21.23 22.52 -6.11
CA TYR A 22 21.48 21.83 -4.84
C TYR A 22 20.22 21.12 -4.31
N VAL A 23 19.07 21.80 -4.34
CA VAL A 23 17.76 21.21 -3.98
C VAL A 23 17.38 20.07 -4.93
N SER A 24 17.73 20.15 -6.22
CA SER A 24 17.49 19.09 -7.20
C SER A 24 18.38 17.86 -6.97
N LEU A 25 19.64 18.05 -6.57
CA LEU A 25 20.59 16.96 -6.32
C LEU A 25 20.30 16.24 -5.01
N GLU A 26 19.96 16.97 -3.93
CA GLU A 26 19.46 16.35 -2.70
C GLU A 26 18.15 15.59 -2.94
N ARG A 27 17.28 16.08 -3.84
CA ARG A 27 16.08 15.35 -4.27
C ARG A 27 16.41 14.04 -4.99
N GLN A 28 17.36 14.05 -5.93
CA GLN A 28 17.79 12.84 -6.63
C GLN A 28 18.43 11.82 -5.67
N LEU A 29 19.26 12.29 -4.73
CA LEU A 29 19.88 11.43 -3.72
C LEU A 29 18.85 10.86 -2.75
N LEU A 30 17.87 11.65 -2.30
CA LEU A 30 16.71 11.14 -1.56
C LEU A 30 15.96 10.10 -2.40
N GLU A 31 15.66 10.37 -3.66
CA GLU A 31 14.88 9.44 -4.49
C GLU A 31 15.58 8.10 -4.72
N GLU A 32 16.91 8.10 -4.83
CA GLU A 32 17.78 6.92 -4.92
C GLU A 32 17.90 6.16 -3.58
N GLU A 33 18.08 6.84 -2.45
CA GLU A 33 18.13 6.21 -1.12
C GLU A 33 16.78 5.56 -0.75
N ILE A 34 15.68 6.13 -1.24
CA ILE A 34 14.32 5.64 -1.02
C ILE A 34 14.03 4.35 -1.83
N SER A 35 14.89 3.93 -2.78
CA SER A 35 14.69 2.71 -3.58
C SER A 35 14.58 1.43 -2.73
N SER A 36 15.39 1.34 -1.65
CA SER A 36 15.33 0.23 -0.68
C SER A 36 14.30 0.53 0.42
N GLY A 37 13.02 0.27 0.16
CA GLY A 37 11.97 0.40 1.18
C GLY A 37 10.61 0.91 0.69
N ARG A 38 10.49 1.21 -0.62
CA ARG A 38 9.20 1.51 -1.26
C ARG A 38 8.33 0.26 -1.31
N ARG A 39 7.08 0.39 -0.88
CA ARG A 39 6.05 -0.64 -1.01
C ARG A 39 4.78 -0.07 -1.62
N THR A 40 4.37 -0.66 -2.74
CA THR A 40 3.11 -0.32 -3.40
C THR A 40 1.96 -1.11 -2.79
N CYS A 41 1.03 -0.42 -2.15
CA CYS A 41 -0.09 -1.03 -1.44
C CYS A 41 -1.34 -0.14 -1.48
N ARG A 42 -2.40 -0.59 -0.82
CA ARG A 42 -3.60 0.20 -0.52
C ARG A 42 -3.75 0.28 0.99
N LEU A 43 -4.15 1.43 1.51
CA LEU A 43 -4.43 1.60 2.93
C LEU A 43 -5.92 1.42 3.20
N TYR A 44 -6.30 0.24 3.71
CA TYR A 44 -7.69 -0.10 4.02
C TYR A 44 -8.07 0.25 5.46
N CYS A 45 -9.04 1.15 5.65
CA CYS A 45 -9.61 1.47 6.95
C CYS A 45 -10.95 0.74 7.13
N ARG A 46 -11.09 -0.03 8.21
CA ARG A 46 -12.32 -0.80 8.51
C ARG A 46 -13.50 0.03 9.04
N VAL A 47 -13.42 1.36 9.02
CA VAL A 47 -14.48 2.21 9.57
C VAL A 47 -15.75 2.15 8.71
N GLY A 48 -16.92 2.06 9.33
CA GLY A 48 -18.19 1.97 8.58
C GLY A 48 -18.27 0.66 7.78
N ILE A 49 -18.47 0.78 6.46
CA ILE A 49 -18.45 -0.36 5.52
C ILE A 49 -17.03 -0.75 5.08
N GLY A 50 -16.01 -0.01 5.52
CA GLY A 50 -14.63 -0.18 5.05
C GLY A 50 -14.32 0.69 3.84
N PHE A 51 -13.15 1.32 3.84
CA PHE A 51 -12.72 2.26 2.80
C PHE A 51 -11.21 2.15 2.54
N HIS A 52 -10.82 2.20 1.28
CA HIS A 52 -9.45 2.40 0.83
C HIS A 52 -9.17 3.90 0.74
N LEU A 53 -8.09 4.37 1.36
CA LEU A 53 -7.64 5.77 1.25
C LEU A 53 -7.35 6.13 -0.21
N GLN A 54 -7.80 7.30 -0.64
CA GLN A 54 -7.64 7.82 -2.01
C GLN A 54 -6.97 9.18 -1.99
N ILE A 55 -6.09 9.39 -2.96
CA ILE A 55 -5.41 10.66 -3.20
C ILE A 55 -5.74 11.12 -4.62
N HIS A 56 -6.52 12.19 -4.73
CA HIS A 56 -6.99 12.70 -6.01
C HIS A 56 -5.97 13.67 -6.64
N PRO A 57 -5.96 13.79 -7.98
CA PRO A 57 -5.14 14.78 -8.69
C PRO A 57 -5.51 16.24 -8.40
N ASP A 58 -6.70 16.51 -7.85
CA ASP A 58 -7.15 17.85 -7.44
C ASP A 58 -6.67 18.25 -6.02
N GLY A 59 -5.91 17.38 -5.34
CA GLY A 59 -5.45 17.61 -3.97
C GLY A 59 -6.40 17.10 -2.88
N ARG A 60 -7.55 16.54 -3.25
CA ARG A 60 -8.53 16.01 -2.29
C ARG A 60 -8.13 14.63 -1.77
N VAL A 61 -8.44 14.40 -0.49
CA VAL A 61 -8.25 13.11 0.18
C VAL A 61 -9.58 12.62 0.75
N ASN A 62 -9.92 11.38 0.45
CA ASN A 62 -11.10 10.67 0.97
C ASN A 62 -10.83 9.16 0.94
N GLY A 63 -11.87 8.35 1.08
CA GLY A 63 -11.80 6.92 0.85
C GLY A 63 -13.02 6.42 0.07
N SER A 64 -12.80 5.30 -0.61
CA SER A 64 -13.80 4.57 -1.40
C SER A 64 -13.90 3.14 -0.89
N HIS A 65 -15.12 2.58 -0.91
CA HIS A 65 -15.32 1.18 -0.54
C HIS A 65 -14.56 0.26 -1.50
N GLU A 66 -14.82 0.43 -2.80
CA GLU A 66 -14.14 -0.33 -3.85
C GLU A 66 -12.72 0.18 -4.09
N PRO A 67 -11.74 -0.72 -4.30
CA PRO A 67 -10.40 -0.34 -4.70
C PRO A 67 -10.41 0.24 -6.12
N ASN A 68 -9.62 1.28 -6.36
CA ASN A 68 -9.45 1.89 -7.68
C ASN A 68 -8.01 2.37 -7.88
N GLN A 69 -7.74 3.05 -8.99
CA GLN A 69 -6.41 3.59 -9.30
C GLN A 69 -5.98 4.67 -8.30
N LEU A 70 -6.92 5.50 -7.82
CA LEU A 70 -6.66 6.56 -6.85
C LEU A 70 -6.27 6.04 -5.46
N SER A 71 -6.57 4.77 -5.16
CA SER A 71 -6.22 4.12 -3.89
C SER A 71 -4.93 3.33 -3.94
N VAL A 72 -4.22 3.30 -5.07
CA VAL A 72 -2.88 2.73 -5.18
C VAL A 72 -1.88 3.73 -4.63
N LEU A 73 -1.22 3.35 -3.55
CA LEU A 73 -0.31 4.19 -2.80
C LEU A 73 1.07 3.56 -2.77
N GLU A 74 2.09 4.39 -2.87
CA GLU A 74 3.48 4.05 -2.65
C GLU A 74 3.87 4.58 -1.27
N LEU A 75 4.15 3.66 -0.35
CA LEU A 75 4.67 3.99 0.97
C LEU A 75 6.18 3.87 0.94
N PHE A 76 6.87 4.87 1.46
CA PHE A 76 8.32 4.88 1.46
C PHE A 76 8.86 5.36 2.80
N ALA A 77 9.94 4.74 3.27
CA ALA A 77 10.58 5.10 4.51
C ALA A 77 11.35 6.41 4.34
N VAL A 78 11.13 7.35 5.27
CA VAL A 78 11.88 8.62 5.36
C VAL A 78 12.96 8.48 6.44
N SER A 79 12.62 7.82 7.54
CA SER A 79 13.53 7.44 8.61
C SER A 79 12.89 6.34 9.45
N GLN A 80 13.53 5.91 10.54
CA GLN A 80 13.02 4.82 11.38
C GLN A 80 11.60 5.11 11.90
N GLY A 81 10.63 4.33 11.42
CA GLY A 81 9.22 4.47 11.81
C GLY A 81 8.52 5.72 11.27
N VAL A 82 9.16 6.48 10.37
CA VAL A 82 8.55 7.63 9.69
C VAL A 82 8.49 7.34 8.20
N ILE A 83 7.31 7.53 7.62
CA ILE A 83 7.04 7.25 6.22
C ILE A 83 6.46 8.47 5.50
N GLY A 84 6.65 8.47 4.18
CA GLY A 84 5.84 9.23 3.24
C GLY A 84 4.82 8.33 2.57
N ILE A 85 3.69 8.93 2.16
CA ILE A 85 2.61 8.23 1.45
C ILE A 85 2.34 9.00 0.16
N LYS A 86 2.63 8.38 -0.99
CA LYS A 86 2.43 8.97 -2.31
C LYS A 86 1.31 8.25 -3.05
N GLY A 87 0.41 8.99 -3.70
CA GLY A 87 -0.56 8.44 -4.62
C GLY A 87 0.12 8.14 -5.96
N VAL A 88 0.13 6.88 -6.39
CA VAL A 88 0.83 6.48 -7.61
C VAL A 88 0.19 7.14 -8.84
N TYR A 89 -1.14 7.12 -8.93
CA TYR A 89 -1.86 7.71 -10.05
C TYR A 89 -1.80 9.25 -10.07
N SER A 90 -2.01 9.89 -8.91
CA SER A 90 -2.05 11.35 -8.81
C SER A 90 -0.67 12.00 -8.75
N ASN A 91 0.39 11.23 -8.53
CA ASN A 91 1.76 11.71 -8.28
C ASN A 91 1.83 12.78 -7.17
N ARG A 92 0.94 12.68 -6.18
CA ARG A 92 0.84 13.62 -5.05
C ARG A 92 1.10 12.91 -3.73
N PHE A 93 1.64 13.65 -2.77
CA PHE A 93 1.92 13.16 -1.42
C PHE A 93 0.75 13.49 -0.50
N LEU A 94 0.38 12.55 0.35
CA LEU A 94 -0.54 12.81 1.45
C LEU A 94 0.13 13.81 2.41
N ALA A 95 -0.59 14.86 2.79
CA ALA A 95 -0.11 15.88 3.71
C ALA A 95 -1.17 16.23 4.76
N MET A 96 -0.74 16.58 5.96
CA MET A 96 -1.60 17.15 7.00
C MET A 96 -1.16 18.56 7.29
N ASN A 97 -2.07 19.53 7.17
CA ASN A 97 -1.74 20.92 7.49
C ASN A 97 -1.85 21.24 8.99
N LYS A 98 -1.43 22.44 9.38
CA LYS A 98 -1.50 22.98 10.76
C LYS A 98 -2.88 23.03 11.42
N ARG A 99 -3.97 22.86 10.65
CA ARG A 99 -5.34 22.76 11.19
C ARG A 99 -5.75 21.31 11.47
N GLY A 100 -4.95 20.34 11.01
CA GLY A 100 -5.22 18.92 11.02
C GLY A 100 -6.03 18.43 9.81
N ARG A 101 -6.15 19.23 8.73
CA ARG A 101 -6.85 18.77 7.51
C ARG A 101 -5.89 17.95 6.66
N LEU A 102 -6.37 16.79 6.22
CA LEU A 102 -5.70 16.00 5.19
C LEU A 102 -5.95 16.62 3.82
N HIS A 103 -4.90 16.69 3.03
CA HIS A 103 -4.88 17.16 1.65
C HIS A 103 -3.72 16.48 0.92
N ALA A 104 -3.57 16.72 -0.37
CA ALA A 104 -2.47 16.19 -1.14
C ALA A 104 -1.67 17.30 -1.83
N THR A 105 -0.34 17.18 -1.83
CA THR A 105 0.60 18.16 -2.37
C THR A 105 1.45 17.54 -3.48
N GLU A 106 1.87 18.34 -4.46
CA GLU A 106 2.85 17.89 -5.47
C GLU A 106 4.24 17.72 -4.86
N TRP A 107 4.59 18.59 -3.92
CA TRP A 107 5.91 18.62 -3.31
C TRP A 107 5.91 17.88 -1.98
N PHE A 108 6.96 17.07 -1.77
CA PHE A 108 7.20 16.43 -0.50
C PHE A 108 7.75 17.45 0.50
N THR A 109 7.06 17.62 1.62
CA THR A 109 7.37 18.58 2.68
C THR A 109 7.26 17.91 4.05
N ASP A 110 7.57 18.63 5.13
CA ASP A 110 7.44 18.09 6.49
C ASP A 110 5.98 17.74 6.87
N ASP A 111 4.99 18.39 6.25
CA ASP A 111 3.56 18.06 6.38
C ASP A 111 3.23 16.65 5.87
N CYS A 112 4.11 16.07 5.03
CA CYS A 112 3.95 14.77 4.39
C CYS A 112 4.58 13.61 5.19
N LYS A 113 5.23 13.91 6.33
CA LYS A 113 5.91 12.93 7.16
C LYS A 113 4.96 12.39 8.23
N PHE A 114 4.76 11.08 8.22
CA PHE A 114 3.90 10.39 9.18
C PHE A 114 4.65 9.33 9.96
N ARG A 115 4.47 9.31 11.27
CA ARG A 115 4.93 8.24 12.15
C ARG A 115 4.02 7.04 12.03
N GLU A 116 4.55 5.94 11.50
CA GLU A 116 3.88 4.64 11.41
C GLU A 116 4.04 3.89 12.73
N ARG A 117 2.93 3.48 13.34
CA ARG A 117 2.92 2.62 14.52
C ARG A 117 1.98 1.43 14.33
N PHE A 118 2.47 0.25 14.68
CA PHE A 118 1.65 -0.96 14.73
C PHE A 118 0.71 -0.89 15.93
N GLN A 119 -0.55 -1.23 15.71
CA GLN A 119 -1.56 -1.38 16.74
C GLN A 119 -1.79 -2.88 17.00
N GLU A 120 -2.15 -3.23 18.23
CA GLU A 120 -2.41 -4.61 18.69
C GLU A 120 -3.35 -5.43 17.76
N ASN A 121 -4.24 -4.76 17.02
CA ASN A 121 -5.20 -5.40 16.12
C ASN A 121 -4.65 -5.73 14.72
N SER A 122 -3.34 -5.72 14.49
CA SER A 122 -2.72 -5.85 13.16
C SER A 122 -3.04 -4.73 12.16
N TYR A 123 -3.45 -3.56 12.67
CA TYR A 123 -3.61 -2.34 11.88
C TYR A 123 -2.50 -1.36 12.23
N ASN A 124 -2.17 -0.48 11.29
CA ASN A 124 -1.23 0.62 11.52
C ASN A 124 -1.99 1.92 11.76
N THR A 125 -1.36 2.82 12.51
CA THR A 125 -1.76 4.22 12.63
C THR A 125 -0.69 5.12 12.03
N TYR A 126 -1.12 6.26 11.52
CA TYR A 126 -0.23 7.26 10.90
C TYR A 126 -0.46 8.61 11.55
N ALA A 127 0.47 9.02 12.41
CA ALA A 127 0.43 10.32 13.09
C ALA A 127 1.29 11.35 12.35
N SER A 128 0.87 12.61 12.27
CA SER A 128 1.75 13.66 11.76
C SER A 128 2.97 13.80 12.67
N VAL A 129 4.16 13.91 12.08
CA VAL A 129 5.42 14.11 12.84
C VAL A 129 5.45 15.50 13.47
N ILE A 130 5.05 16.52 12.72
CA ILE A 130 5.18 17.92 13.14
C ILE A 130 3.91 18.47 13.80
N HIS A 131 2.73 17.98 13.40
CA HIS A 131 1.45 18.52 13.89
C HIS A 131 0.91 17.73 15.06
N ARG A 132 0.81 18.40 16.21
CA ARG A 132 0.22 17.85 17.44
C ARG A 132 -0.41 18.96 18.27
N ASN A 133 -1.23 18.58 19.23
CA ASN A 133 -1.66 19.52 20.24
C ASN A 133 -0.50 19.79 21.21
N HIS A 134 0.10 20.99 21.14
CA HIS A 134 1.23 21.37 21.98
C HIS A 134 0.90 21.42 23.47
N ARG A 135 -0.35 21.76 23.83
CA ARG A 135 -0.77 21.86 25.23
C ARG A 135 -0.95 20.49 25.87
N THR A 136 -1.54 19.54 25.15
CA THR A 136 -1.88 18.22 25.70
C THR A 136 -0.93 17.11 25.25
N GLY A 137 0.07 17.42 24.43
CA GLY A 137 0.95 16.43 23.78
C GLY A 137 0.25 15.47 22.81
N ARG A 138 -1.03 15.70 22.50
CA ARG A 138 -1.86 14.75 21.75
C ARG A 138 -1.52 14.78 20.27
N GLU A 139 -1.14 13.63 19.74
CA GLU A 139 -0.87 13.42 18.32
C GLU A 139 -2.12 13.56 17.44
N TRP A 140 -1.90 13.98 16.20
CA TRP A 140 -2.93 14.06 15.18
C TRP A 140 -2.74 12.97 14.15
N PHE A 141 -3.82 12.25 13.83
CA PHE A 141 -3.75 11.05 12.99
C PHE A 141 -4.46 11.25 11.66
N VAL A 142 -3.95 10.56 10.64
CA VAL A 142 -4.71 10.28 9.41
C VAL A 142 -5.96 9.50 9.82
N ALA A 143 -7.13 9.91 9.32
CA ALA A 143 -8.38 9.26 9.68
C ALA A 143 -9.48 9.43 8.64
N LEU A 144 -10.33 8.41 8.51
CA LEU A 144 -11.56 8.44 7.72
C LEU A 144 -12.79 8.35 8.63
N ASN A 145 -13.92 8.94 8.21
CA ASN A 145 -15.18 8.77 8.90
C ASN A 145 -15.97 7.57 8.36
N LYS A 146 -17.09 7.24 9.00
CA LYS A 146 -17.98 6.14 8.59
C LYS A 146 -18.58 6.30 7.17
N ARG A 147 -18.46 7.49 6.56
CA ARG A 147 -18.92 7.81 5.20
C ARG A 147 -17.76 7.88 4.19
N GLY A 148 -16.55 7.48 4.57
CA GLY A 148 -15.36 7.53 3.71
C GLY A 148 -14.76 8.93 3.53
N LYS A 149 -15.24 9.99 4.20
CA LYS A 149 -14.59 11.31 4.10
C LYS A 149 -13.42 11.41 5.08
N ALA A 150 -12.36 12.12 4.68
CA ALA A 150 -11.26 12.45 5.56
C ALA A 150 -11.73 13.22 6.80
N LYS A 151 -11.26 12.81 7.98
CA LYS A 151 -11.49 13.51 9.24
C LYS A 151 -10.35 14.48 9.52
N MET A 152 -10.68 15.53 10.27
CA MET A 152 -9.69 16.42 10.84
C MET A 152 -8.87 15.68 11.90
N GLY A 153 -7.55 15.55 11.70
CA GLY A 153 -6.64 14.90 12.65
C GLY A 153 -6.61 15.56 14.02
N SER A 154 -6.80 16.89 14.07
CA SER A 154 -6.90 17.66 15.32
C SER A 154 -8.17 17.40 16.13
N SER A 155 -9.23 16.85 15.50
CA SER A 155 -10.53 16.61 16.14
C SER A 155 -10.39 15.71 17.37
N PRO A 156 -10.95 16.05 18.54
CA PRO A 156 -10.91 15.22 19.77
C PRO A 156 -11.35 13.76 19.60
N ARG A 157 -12.14 13.48 18.56
CA ARG A 157 -12.68 12.14 18.24
C ARG A 157 -11.72 11.28 17.40
N VAL A 158 -10.49 11.73 17.18
CA VAL A 158 -9.47 11.04 16.40
C VAL A 158 -8.32 10.68 17.35
N LYS A 159 -8.27 9.43 17.80
CA LYS A 159 -7.23 8.91 18.71
C LYS A 159 -6.67 7.61 18.14
N SER A 160 -5.49 7.20 18.61
CA SER A 160 -4.85 5.94 18.18
C SER A 160 -5.73 4.71 18.44
N GLN A 161 -6.58 4.72 19.47
CA GLN A 161 -7.46 3.60 19.80
C GLN A 161 -8.69 3.50 18.88
N HIS A 162 -9.06 4.57 18.17
CA HIS A 162 -10.30 4.59 17.39
C HIS A 162 -10.11 3.94 16.02
N VAL A 163 -11.04 3.08 15.62
CA VAL A 163 -11.03 2.40 14.31
C VAL A 163 -10.92 3.34 13.09
N SER A 164 -11.27 4.62 13.23
CA SER A 164 -11.11 5.62 12.16
C SER A 164 -9.66 5.92 11.80
N THR A 165 -8.70 5.61 12.67
CA THR A 165 -7.26 5.83 12.47
C THR A 165 -6.51 4.55 12.11
N HIS A 166 -7.22 3.41 12.10
CA HIS A 166 -6.64 2.09 11.85
C HIS A 166 -6.67 1.80 10.35
N PHE A 167 -5.49 1.62 9.76
CA PHE A 167 -5.31 1.29 8.36
C PHE A 167 -4.50 0.01 8.21
N LEU A 168 -5.00 -0.91 7.39
CA LEU A 168 -4.31 -2.14 7.03
C LEU A 168 -3.66 -1.95 5.66
N PRO A 169 -2.33 -1.98 5.55
CA PRO A 169 -1.65 -2.05 4.26
C PRO A 169 -2.01 -3.35 3.54
N ARG A 170 -2.65 -3.26 2.38
CA ARG A 170 -2.98 -4.38 1.50
C ARG A 170 -2.10 -4.29 0.26
N VAL A 171 -1.20 -5.23 0.08
CA VAL A 171 -0.30 -5.26 -1.09
C VAL A 171 -1.10 -5.27 -2.39
N SER A 172 -0.71 -4.42 -3.33
CA SER A 172 -1.28 -4.46 -4.68
C SER A 172 -0.48 -5.47 -5.49
N LEU A 173 -1.04 -6.63 -5.80
CA LEU A 173 -0.39 -7.66 -6.65
C LEU A 173 -0.26 -7.22 -8.13
N HIS A 174 -0.49 -5.95 -8.45
CA HIS A 174 -0.58 -5.47 -9.83
C HIS A 174 0.79 -5.26 -10.51
N ASP A 175 1.88 -5.71 -9.90
CA ASP A 175 3.20 -5.77 -10.51
C ASP A 175 3.84 -7.16 -10.30
N LYS A 176 3.19 -8.17 -10.88
CA LYS A 176 3.75 -9.53 -11.04
C LYS A 176 3.62 -9.99 -12.49
N SER A 177 3.96 -9.12 -13.43
CA SER A 177 4.22 -9.55 -14.81
C SER A 177 5.67 -9.99 -15.02
N GLU A 178 6.62 -9.68 -14.12
CA GLU A 178 8.04 -10.03 -14.35
C GLU A 178 8.83 -10.60 -13.16
N ARG A 179 8.21 -10.95 -12.04
CA ARG A 179 8.92 -11.66 -10.95
C ARG A 179 8.26 -12.99 -10.61
N GLY A 180 8.17 -13.84 -11.62
CA GLY A 180 8.13 -15.29 -11.41
C GLY A 180 9.54 -15.76 -11.11
N PHE A 181 9.84 -16.13 -9.87
CA PHE A 181 11.03 -16.94 -9.61
C PHE A 181 10.73 -18.34 -10.15
N THR A 182 11.35 -18.72 -11.26
CA THR A 182 11.44 -20.14 -11.66
C THR A 182 12.22 -20.87 -10.58
N ILE A 183 11.52 -21.72 -9.81
CA ILE A 183 12.19 -22.77 -9.04
C ILE A 183 12.85 -23.67 -10.09
N THR A 184 14.16 -23.57 -10.24
CA THR A 184 14.92 -24.58 -10.99
C THR A 184 14.85 -25.86 -10.18
N ASP A 185 13.89 -26.71 -10.50
CA ASP A 185 13.86 -28.08 -10.02
C ASP A 185 14.98 -28.84 -10.74
N LYS A 186 16.20 -28.78 -10.18
CA LYS A 186 17.30 -29.67 -10.59
C LYS A 186 17.15 -30.98 -9.83
N SER A 187 16.17 -31.79 -10.24
CA SER A 187 16.15 -33.22 -9.95
C SER A 187 16.12 -34.00 -11.26
N LYS A 188 17.34 -34.26 -11.77
CA LYS A 188 17.60 -35.18 -12.88
C LYS A 188 17.41 -36.61 -12.37
N GLU A 189 16.18 -37.04 -12.12
CA GLU A 189 15.90 -38.47 -11.89
C GLU A 189 15.51 -39.13 -13.22
N ARG A 190 16.56 -39.66 -13.85
CA ARG A 190 16.60 -40.84 -14.71
C ARG A 190 15.23 -41.48 -14.98
N ARG A 191 14.72 -41.27 -16.21
CA ARG A 191 13.62 -42.05 -16.80
C ARG A 191 13.86 -43.55 -16.55
N LYS A 192 12.97 -44.21 -15.78
CA LYS A 192 12.80 -45.66 -15.78
C LYS A 192 11.43 -45.96 -16.37
N ALA A 193 11.40 -46.73 -17.46
CA ALA A 193 10.18 -47.13 -18.16
C ALA A 193 9.25 -47.93 -17.23
N PRO A 194 7.92 -47.84 -17.42
CA PRO A 194 6.97 -48.64 -16.65
C PRO A 194 7.10 -50.14 -17.01
N PRO A 195 6.88 -51.06 -16.04
CA PRO A 195 6.89 -52.50 -16.31
C PRO A 195 5.70 -52.94 -17.18
N PRO A 196 5.81 -54.06 -17.92
CA PRO A 196 4.78 -54.50 -18.84
C PRO A 196 3.52 -55.00 -18.10
N LEU A 197 2.36 -54.69 -18.67
CA LEU A 197 1.04 -55.09 -18.18
C LEU A 197 0.79 -56.60 -18.40
N PRO A 198 0.08 -57.30 -17.50
CA PRO A 198 -0.34 -58.69 -17.69
C PRO A 198 -1.45 -58.82 -18.75
N PRO A 199 -1.61 -60.00 -19.39
CA PRO A 199 -2.51 -60.20 -20.53
C PRO A 199 -3.99 -60.16 -20.14
N LYS A 200 -4.81 -59.57 -21.02
CA LYS A 200 -6.26 -59.45 -20.87
C LYS A 200 -6.98 -60.80 -21.10
N PRO A 201 -7.96 -61.19 -20.27
CA PRO A 201 -8.90 -62.26 -20.60
C PRO A 201 -9.97 -61.79 -21.62
N PRO A 202 -10.62 -62.72 -22.36
CA PRO A 202 -11.43 -62.39 -23.53
C PRO A 202 -12.81 -61.80 -23.19
N LEU A 203 -13.33 -61.01 -24.14
CA LEU A 203 -14.64 -60.37 -24.16
C LEU A 203 -15.80 -61.35 -23.95
N ALA A 204 -16.67 -61.04 -22.99
CA ALA A 204 -18.06 -61.50 -22.97
C ALA A 204 -18.98 -60.40 -23.53
N LYS A 205 -19.89 -60.82 -24.41
CA LYS A 205 -20.76 -59.96 -25.22
C LYS A 205 -21.78 -59.20 -24.39
N ALA A 206 -22.09 -57.99 -24.84
CA ALA A 206 -23.10 -57.10 -24.30
C ALA A 206 -24.52 -57.72 -24.32
N ASN A 207 -25.34 -57.34 -23.34
CA ASN A 207 -26.76 -57.19 -23.54
C ASN A 207 -27.27 -55.90 -22.86
N VAL A 208 -27.98 -55.11 -23.65
CA VAL A 208 -28.59 -53.82 -23.33
C VAL A 208 -29.78 -54.03 -22.40
N HIS A 209 -30.04 -53.14 -21.43
CA HIS A 209 -31.38 -52.59 -21.15
C HIS A 209 -31.34 -51.39 -20.15
N ALA A 210 -31.96 -50.31 -20.62
CA ALA A 210 -32.63 -49.16 -20.00
C ALA A 210 -32.38 -48.77 -18.51
N GLY A 211 -32.06 -47.48 -18.33
CA GLY A 211 -32.81 -46.61 -17.40
C GLY A 211 -32.07 -46.05 -16.16
N THR A 212 -32.15 -44.72 -16.02
CA THR A 212 -32.18 -43.90 -14.77
C THR A 212 -30.94 -43.04 -14.45
N ALA A 213 -31.21 -41.77 -14.16
CA ALA A 213 -30.34 -40.59 -14.02
C ALA A 213 -29.21 -40.68 -12.96
N PRO A 214 -28.12 -39.88 -13.07
CA PRO A 214 -27.01 -39.95 -12.13
C PRO A 214 -27.34 -39.21 -10.82
N ARG A 215 -27.28 -39.95 -9.71
CA ARG A 215 -27.40 -39.43 -8.34
C ARG A 215 -26.11 -38.71 -7.94
N ARG A 216 -26.23 -37.45 -7.53
CA ARG A 216 -25.14 -36.59 -7.02
C ARG A 216 -24.65 -37.11 -5.66
N THR A 217 -23.45 -37.69 -5.60
CA THR A 217 -22.88 -38.20 -4.34
C THR A 217 -22.32 -37.03 -3.51
N GLN A 218 -22.96 -36.71 -2.37
CA GLN A 218 -22.36 -35.83 -1.36
C GLN A 218 -21.28 -36.58 -0.60
N VAL A 219 -20.03 -36.13 -0.70
CA VAL A 219 -18.93 -36.61 0.15
C VAL A 219 -18.88 -35.74 1.41
N LYS A 220 -19.21 -36.34 2.56
CA LYS A 220 -19.22 -35.70 3.87
C LYS A 220 -17.88 -35.93 4.57
N TYR A 221 -17.07 -34.88 4.74
CA TYR A 221 -15.82 -34.94 5.49
C TYR A 221 -16.04 -34.66 6.97
N TRP A 222 -15.38 -35.44 7.83
CA TRP A 222 -15.32 -35.23 9.28
C TRP A 222 -13.88 -34.84 9.70
N PRO A 223 -13.67 -33.67 10.31
CA PRO A 223 -12.37 -33.30 10.89
C PRO A 223 -12.09 -34.15 12.13
N LYS A 224 -11.04 -34.96 12.11
CA LYS A 224 -10.54 -35.68 13.28
C LYS A 224 -9.48 -34.86 14.00
N TYR A 225 -9.91 -33.95 14.88
CA TYR A 225 -9.05 -33.44 15.95
C TYR A 225 -9.88 -33.27 17.24
N ARG A 226 -9.43 -33.95 18.30
CA ARG A 226 -9.85 -33.70 19.69
C ARG A 226 -8.76 -32.84 20.32
N PHE A 227 -9.15 -31.67 20.83
CA PHE A 227 -8.31 -30.89 21.73
C PHE A 227 -8.41 -31.53 23.12
N GLY A 228 -7.26 -31.91 23.67
CA GLY A 228 -7.06 -32.13 25.10
C GLY A 228 -6.49 -30.86 25.72
#